data_AF-A0A6L7IQF2-F1
#
_entry.id   AF-A0A6L7IQF2-F1
#
_cell.length_a   1.000
_cell.length_b   1.000
_cell.length_c   1.000
_cell.angle_alpha   90.00
_cell.angle_beta   90.00
_cell.angle_gamma   90.00
#
_symmetry.space_group_name_H-M   'P 1'
#
loop_
_entity.id
_entity.type
_entity.pdbx_description
1 polymer ?
#
loop_
_entity_poly.entity_id
_entity_poly.type
_entity_poly.pdbx_seq_one_letter_code
_entity_poly.pdbx_strand_id
1 'polypeptide(L)'
;MTLYLAGASALEYWRTCPPTRARRARAVLPFGSPDVGDAGFRVADLAALADAGLGWLSLPVHLLVPRALSRRRCPRAAFHVCSRALPEGSFVRASRDVMVSSPELACVQAASSTSFPLFVELLYELCGHYRLPRGRAGETVAMPPAASVASLASFADRAQGLRGAAALKRAVRYVCDDSLSPMETDAAETMVLDPRMGGFGLARPQLNRRFEVARKDRRALPQSAYLPDLYWPQANISVEYESDKHHRGERKMAEDAVRRNGIEHLGTRVVSLTWGQARNYYEFERVALLVADALGKKFGSEWDRWAERRIALHRLLVRR
;
A
#
# COMPACT_ATOMS: atom_id res chain seq x y z
N MET A 1 5.19 -8.24 31.20
CA MET A 1 5.69 -7.03 30.51
C MET A 1 4.99 -6.96 29.16
N THR A 2 4.59 -5.77 28.69
CA THR A 2 4.00 -5.64 27.34
C THR A 2 5.09 -5.32 26.31
N LEU A 3 5.17 -6.11 25.25
CA LEU A 3 6.02 -5.85 24.09
C LEU A 3 5.30 -4.97 23.06
N TYR A 4 6.01 -4.00 22.49
CA TYR A 4 5.48 -3.12 21.44
C TYR A 4 6.25 -3.37 20.14
N LEU A 5 5.69 -4.19 19.24
CA LEU A 5 6.26 -4.44 17.91
C LEU A 5 6.20 -3.18 17.05
N ALA A 6 7.31 -2.87 16.37
CA ALA A 6 7.49 -1.66 15.58
C ALA A 6 8.36 -1.93 14.34
N GLY A 7 8.46 -0.93 13.46
CA GLY A 7 9.32 -0.97 12.28
C GLY A 7 9.09 -2.21 11.42
N ALA A 8 10.17 -2.91 11.08
CA ALA A 8 10.13 -4.08 10.21
C ALA A 8 9.20 -5.19 10.72
N SER A 9 9.22 -5.50 12.03
CA SER A 9 8.36 -6.55 12.60
C SER A 9 6.88 -6.18 12.60
N ALA A 10 6.54 -4.89 12.76
CA ALA A 10 5.16 -4.44 12.62
C ALA A 10 4.68 -4.51 11.16
N LEU A 11 5.53 -4.16 10.19
CA LEU A 11 5.19 -4.34 8.78
C LEU A 11 5.01 -5.82 8.40
N GLU A 12 5.89 -6.69 8.89
CA GLU A 12 5.80 -8.14 8.68
C GLU A 12 4.48 -8.70 9.24
N TYR A 13 4.06 -8.19 10.41
CA TYR A 13 2.72 -8.46 10.97
C TYR A 13 1.61 -8.07 9.99
N TRP A 14 1.59 -6.83 9.50
CA TRP A 14 0.53 -6.33 8.59
C TRP A 14 0.55 -6.91 7.17
N ARG A 15 1.66 -7.54 6.79
CA ARG A 15 1.78 -8.30 5.53
C ARG A 15 1.26 -9.73 5.62
N THR A 16 1.19 -10.28 6.83
CA THR A 16 0.88 -11.71 7.04
C THR A 16 -0.47 -11.90 7.75
N CYS A 17 -0.85 -10.99 8.63
CA CYS A 17 -2.06 -11.10 9.44
C CYS A 17 -3.19 -10.23 8.87
N PRO A 18 -4.39 -10.79 8.61
CA PRO A 18 -5.53 -10.01 8.15
C PRO A 18 -6.00 -9.03 9.25
N PRO A 19 -6.38 -7.80 8.89
CA PRO A 19 -6.78 -6.77 9.86
C PRO A 19 -8.06 -7.15 10.62
N THR A 20 -8.87 -8.07 10.12
CA THR A 20 -10.08 -8.59 10.81
C THR A 20 -9.76 -9.42 12.06
N ARG A 21 -8.55 -9.99 12.18
CA ARG A 21 -8.05 -10.61 13.43
C ARG A 21 -7.61 -9.56 14.45
N ALA A 22 -7.36 -8.33 14.00
CA ALA A 22 -6.88 -7.25 14.83
C ALA A 22 -8.08 -6.47 15.39
N ARG A 23 -8.62 -6.91 16.54
CA ARG A 23 -9.50 -6.04 17.33
C ARG A 23 -8.72 -4.75 17.59
N ARG A 24 -9.20 -3.59 17.08
CA ARG A 24 -8.69 -2.26 17.46
C ARG A 24 -8.92 -2.09 18.96
N ALA A 25 -8.03 -2.64 19.76
CA ALA A 25 -7.98 -2.33 21.17
C ALA A 25 -7.47 -0.91 21.26
N ARG A 26 -8.26 -0.02 21.88
CA ARG A 26 -7.68 1.17 22.49
C ARG A 26 -6.49 0.69 23.33
N ALA A 27 -5.29 1.16 23.01
CA ALA A 27 -4.19 1.04 23.95
C ALA A 27 -4.71 1.64 25.25
N VAL A 28 -4.85 0.82 26.30
CA VAL A 28 -5.51 1.23 27.56
C VAL A 28 -4.70 2.33 28.26
N LEU A 29 -3.45 2.56 27.84
CA LEU A 29 -2.56 3.58 28.38
C LEU A 29 -1.73 4.19 27.24
N PRO A 30 -1.51 5.52 27.24
CA PRO A 30 -0.62 6.15 26.29
C PRO A 30 0.80 5.59 26.45
N PHE A 31 1.41 5.23 25.33
CA PHE A 31 2.80 4.79 25.30
C PHE A 31 3.71 5.87 25.92
N GLY A 32 4.48 5.49 26.93
CA GLY A 32 5.31 6.43 27.70
C GLY A 32 4.62 7.06 28.92
N SER A 33 3.41 6.63 29.31
CA SER A 33 2.83 7.03 30.60
C SER A 33 3.74 6.62 31.76
N PRO A 34 4.03 7.49 32.74
CA PRO A 34 4.86 7.17 33.91
C PRO A 34 4.32 5.99 34.73
N ASP A 35 3.02 5.69 34.62
CA ASP A 35 2.36 4.57 35.32
C ASP A 35 2.63 3.19 34.70
N VAL A 36 3.18 3.13 33.48
CA VAL A 36 3.63 1.86 32.89
C VAL A 36 5.00 1.55 33.46
N GLY A 37 5.01 0.79 34.57
CA GLY A 37 6.23 0.38 35.26
C GLY A 37 7.32 -0.10 34.30
N ASP A 38 8.52 0.42 34.47
CA ASP A 38 9.73 0.08 33.70
C ASP A 38 10.28 -1.28 34.17
N ALA A 39 9.44 -2.31 34.11
CA ALA A 39 9.88 -3.68 34.22
C ALA A 39 10.81 -3.93 33.03
N GLY A 40 12.11 -3.76 33.25
CA GLY A 40 13.11 -3.77 32.19
C GLY A 40 13.05 -5.07 31.38
N PHE A 41 13.20 -4.94 30.06
CA PHE A 41 13.21 -6.07 29.13
C PHE A 41 14.18 -7.18 29.55
N ARG A 42 13.68 -8.42 29.54
CA ARG A 42 14.42 -9.67 29.65
C ARG A 42 14.25 -10.47 28.37
N VAL A 43 15.28 -11.23 27.98
CA VAL A 43 15.21 -12.09 26.78
C VAL A 43 14.04 -13.09 26.85
N ALA A 44 13.71 -13.57 28.06
CA ALA A 44 12.57 -14.45 28.29
C ALA A 44 11.21 -13.81 27.94
N ASP A 45 11.10 -12.47 27.94
CA ASP A 45 9.86 -11.78 27.56
C ASP A 45 9.50 -12.04 26.08
N LEU A 46 10.47 -12.42 25.23
CA LEU A 46 10.19 -12.82 23.85
C LEU A 46 9.34 -14.09 23.75
N ALA A 47 9.22 -14.89 24.82
CA ALA A 47 8.30 -16.02 24.86
C ALA A 47 6.84 -15.58 24.63
N ALA A 48 6.48 -14.35 25.04
CA ALA A 48 5.16 -13.78 24.80
C ALA A 48 4.81 -13.64 23.30
N LEU A 49 5.81 -13.58 22.42
CA LEU A 49 5.59 -13.59 20.96
C LEU A 49 5.18 -14.99 20.49
N ALA A 50 5.82 -16.05 20.99
CA ALA A 50 5.45 -17.42 20.66
C ALA A 50 4.04 -17.73 21.21
N ASP A 51 3.75 -17.34 22.45
CA ASP A 51 2.44 -17.50 23.08
C ASP A 51 1.34 -16.74 22.34
N ALA A 52 1.68 -15.61 21.69
CA ALA A 52 0.79 -14.85 20.83
C ALA A 52 0.62 -15.42 19.41
N GLY A 53 1.28 -16.54 19.09
CA GLY A 53 1.30 -17.11 17.74
C GLY A 53 2.11 -16.29 16.73
N LEU A 54 3.05 -15.47 17.21
CA LEU A 54 3.92 -14.57 16.44
C LEU A 54 5.39 -15.04 16.41
N GLY A 55 5.63 -16.33 16.70
CA GLY A 55 6.97 -16.93 16.65
C GLY A 55 7.58 -16.99 15.24
N TRP A 56 6.81 -16.70 14.20
CA TRP A 56 7.23 -16.67 12.80
C TRP A 56 7.86 -15.34 12.37
N LEU A 57 7.82 -14.30 13.23
CA LEU A 57 8.44 -13.00 12.93
C LEU A 57 9.96 -13.15 12.74
N SER A 58 10.48 -12.45 11.74
CA SER A 58 11.91 -12.43 11.44
C SER A 58 12.72 -11.83 12.58
N LEU A 59 13.90 -12.40 12.84
CA LEU A 59 14.86 -11.89 13.82
C LEU A 59 15.86 -10.92 13.17
N PRO A 60 16.32 -9.89 13.90
CA PRO A 60 15.87 -9.50 15.24
C PRO A 60 14.45 -8.92 15.21
N VAL A 61 13.65 -9.18 16.24
CA VAL A 61 12.35 -8.50 16.35
C VAL A 61 12.54 -7.03 16.71
N HIS A 62 11.79 -6.15 16.06
CA HIS A 62 11.88 -4.71 16.25
C HIS A 62 10.88 -4.25 17.32
N LEU A 63 11.39 -3.72 18.43
CA LEU A 63 10.60 -3.29 19.59
C LEU A 63 10.70 -1.78 19.79
N LEU A 64 9.58 -1.12 20.06
CA LEU A 64 9.55 0.29 20.49
C LEU A 64 9.67 0.39 22.00
N VAL A 65 10.55 1.27 22.47
CA VAL A 65 10.74 1.58 23.89
C VAL A 65 10.66 3.09 24.15
N PRO A 66 10.11 3.51 25.30
CA PRO A 66 9.89 4.94 25.56
C PRO A 66 11.18 5.69 25.88
N ARG A 67 12.22 4.99 26.35
CA ARG A 67 13.47 5.60 26.84
C ARG A 67 14.70 4.85 26.35
N ALA A 68 15.79 5.58 26.17
CA ALA A 68 17.08 5.02 25.76
C ALA A 68 17.65 4.01 26.79
N LEU A 69 17.33 4.22 28.09
CA LEU A 69 17.69 3.32 29.19
C LEU A 69 16.96 1.98 29.16
N SER A 70 15.81 1.89 28.48
CA SER A 70 15.07 0.63 28.31
C SER A 70 15.65 -0.24 27.19
N ARG A 71 16.64 0.26 26.42
CA ARG A 71 17.35 -0.54 25.41
C ARG A 71 18.17 -1.63 26.10
N ARG A 72 18.29 -2.77 25.43
CA ARG A 72 19.17 -3.88 25.84
C ARG A 72 20.00 -4.33 24.66
N ARG A 73 21.18 -4.90 24.92
CA ARG A 73 21.92 -5.65 23.90
C ARG A 73 21.31 -7.04 23.81
N CYS A 74 20.65 -7.34 22.70
CA CYS A 74 20.04 -8.63 22.45
C CYS A 74 20.13 -8.94 20.95
N PRO A 75 20.83 -10.00 20.50
CA PRO A 75 20.87 -10.36 19.08
C PRO A 75 19.50 -10.69 18.47
N ARG A 76 18.54 -11.07 19.31
CA ARG A 76 17.17 -11.44 18.89
C ARG A 76 16.20 -10.25 18.88
N ALA A 77 16.60 -9.07 19.37
CA ALA A 77 15.71 -7.91 19.45
C ALA A 77 16.45 -6.59 19.18
N ALA A 78 15.91 -5.78 18.26
CA ALA A 78 16.35 -4.43 17.95
C ALA A 78 15.42 -3.42 18.64
N PHE A 79 15.99 -2.48 19.40
CA PHE A 79 15.23 -1.49 20.18
C PHE A 79 15.23 -0.12 19.52
N HIS A 80 14.04 0.42 19.28
CA HIS A 80 13.80 1.75 18.72
C HIS A 80 13.24 2.66 19.80
N VAL A 81 13.88 3.82 20.02
CA VAL A 81 13.46 4.74 21.07
C VAL A 81 12.45 5.74 20.50
N CYS A 82 11.31 5.88 21.17
CA CYS A 82 10.37 6.97 20.93
C CYS A 82 9.97 7.59 22.27
N SER A 83 10.58 8.73 22.62
CA SER A 83 10.27 9.44 23.87
C SER A 83 9.09 10.41 23.74
N ARG A 84 8.54 10.57 22.53
CA ARG A 84 7.43 11.48 22.27
C ARG A 84 6.12 10.75 22.50
N ALA A 85 5.13 11.47 23.05
CA ALA A 85 3.78 10.98 23.12
C ALA A 85 3.27 10.62 21.72
N LEU A 86 2.69 9.44 21.59
CA LEU A 86 2.14 8.93 20.34
C LEU A 86 0.63 9.21 20.28
N PRO A 87 0.06 9.52 19.09
CA PRO A 87 -1.38 9.71 18.94
C PRO A 87 -2.19 8.50 19.42
N GLU A 88 -3.44 8.72 19.84
CA GLU A 88 -4.37 7.62 20.08
C GLU A 88 -4.51 6.74 18.82
N GLY A 89 -4.62 5.43 19.02
CA GLY A 89 -4.69 4.45 17.94
C GLY A 89 -3.32 4.06 17.37
N SER A 90 -2.21 4.53 17.94
CA SER A 90 -0.85 4.17 17.50
C SER A 90 -0.51 2.69 17.61
N PHE A 91 -1.23 1.92 18.43
CA PHE A 91 -1.01 0.48 18.60
C PHE A 91 -2.32 -0.30 18.52
N VAL A 92 -2.19 -1.54 18.04
CA VAL A 92 -3.24 -2.55 18.00
C VAL A 92 -2.80 -3.74 18.85
N ARG A 93 -3.72 -4.28 19.66
CA ARG A 93 -3.43 -5.40 20.55
C ARG A 93 -3.45 -6.72 19.77
N ALA A 94 -2.33 -7.42 19.72
CA ALA A 94 -2.24 -8.77 19.15
C ALA A 94 -2.53 -9.84 20.21
N SER A 95 -2.09 -9.63 21.46
CA SER A 95 -2.37 -10.52 22.59
C SER A 95 -2.42 -9.74 23.92
N ARG A 96 -2.51 -10.44 25.06
CA ARG A 96 -2.47 -9.79 26.38
C ARG A 96 -1.20 -8.94 26.57
N ASP A 97 -0.06 -9.49 26.14
CA ASP A 97 1.28 -8.94 26.40
C ASP A 97 1.99 -8.45 25.12
N VAL A 98 1.31 -8.44 23.97
CA VAL A 98 1.88 -7.97 22.70
C VAL A 98 0.98 -6.92 22.04
N MET A 99 1.56 -5.74 21.83
CA MET A 99 1.02 -4.65 21.04
C MET A 99 1.80 -4.54 19.73
N VAL A 100 1.14 -4.19 18.64
CA VAL A 100 1.75 -3.96 17.32
C VAL A 100 1.49 -2.52 16.93
N SER A 101 2.49 -1.82 16.40
CA SER A 101 2.29 -0.49 15.81
C SER A 101 1.16 -0.59 14.78
N SER A 102 0.19 0.32 14.86
CA SER A 102 -0.88 0.44 13.86
C SER A 102 -0.30 0.51 12.44
N PRO A 103 -1.05 0.15 11.39
CA PRO A 103 -0.59 0.28 10.01
C PRO A 103 -0.04 1.67 9.72
N GLU A 104 -0.71 2.70 10.24
CA GLU A 104 -0.33 4.10 10.07
C GLU A 104 0.98 4.44 10.79
N LEU A 105 1.18 4.00 12.04
CA LEU A 105 2.44 4.19 12.75
C LEU A 105 3.58 3.38 12.11
N ALA A 106 3.31 2.16 11.65
CA ALA A 106 4.30 1.34 10.95
C ALA A 106 4.78 2.03 9.67
N CYS A 107 3.88 2.68 8.90
CA CYS A 107 4.25 3.51 7.76
C CYS A 107 5.13 4.72 8.15
N VAL A 108 4.79 5.42 9.24
CA VAL A 108 5.63 6.53 9.74
C VAL A 108 7.04 6.04 10.07
N GLN A 109 7.16 4.87 10.73
CA GLN A 109 8.45 4.27 11.08
C GLN A 109 9.23 3.81 9.83
N ALA A 110 8.53 3.27 8.82
CA ALA A 110 9.10 2.79 7.56
C ALA A 110 9.63 3.92 6.66
N ALA A 111 9.06 5.12 6.76
CA ALA A 111 9.32 6.23 5.84
C ALA A 111 10.81 6.66 5.77
N SER A 112 11.61 6.33 6.79
CA SER A 112 13.03 6.70 6.85
C SER A 112 14.00 5.64 6.32
N SER A 113 13.52 4.41 6.07
CA SER A 113 14.32 3.26 5.65
C SER A 113 14.09 2.85 4.19
N THR A 114 13.29 3.61 3.44
CA THR A 114 12.83 3.24 2.11
C THR A 114 12.87 4.46 1.18
N SER A 115 13.18 4.25 -0.11
CA SER A 115 13.12 5.31 -1.11
C SER A 115 11.68 5.79 -1.29
N PHE A 116 11.48 7.03 -1.76
CA PHE A 116 10.14 7.60 -1.84
C PHE A 116 9.16 6.79 -2.72
N PRO A 117 9.53 6.30 -3.92
CA PRO A 117 8.64 5.45 -4.72
C PRO A 117 8.28 4.13 -4.00
N LEU A 118 9.28 3.40 -3.50
CA LEU A 118 9.02 2.14 -2.77
C LEU A 118 8.21 2.38 -1.47
N PHE A 119 8.29 3.57 -0.90
CA PHE A 119 7.43 3.95 0.22
C PHE A 119 5.99 4.18 -0.23
N VAL A 120 5.76 4.84 -1.37
CA VAL A 120 4.42 4.97 -1.98
C VAL A 120 3.84 3.59 -2.33
N GLU A 121 4.64 2.70 -2.91
CA GLU A 121 4.27 1.30 -3.20
C GLU A 121 3.84 0.56 -1.91
N LEU A 122 4.56 0.73 -0.80
CA LEU A 122 4.18 0.16 0.50
C LEU A 122 2.83 0.70 1.00
N LEU A 123 2.54 1.99 0.77
CA LEU A 123 1.25 2.56 1.16
C LEU A 123 0.12 1.99 0.30
N TYR A 124 0.33 1.83 -1.00
CA TYR A 124 -0.60 1.12 -1.88
C TYR A 124 -0.83 -0.31 -1.40
N GLU A 125 0.24 -1.05 -1.07
CA GLU A 125 0.14 -2.41 -0.54
C GLU A 125 -0.80 -2.45 0.69
N LEU A 126 -0.65 -1.53 1.64
CA LEU A 126 -1.49 -1.53 2.85
C LEU A 126 -2.89 -0.97 2.66
N CYS A 127 -3.13 -0.12 1.64
CA CYS A 127 -4.45 0.41 1.28
C CYS A 127 -5.19 -0.45 0.25
N GLY A 128 -4.51 -1.43 -0.33
CA GLY A 128 -5.06 -2.37 -1.31
C GLY A 128 -5.50 -3.70 -0.70
N HIS A 129 -6.06 -4.55 -1.57
CA HIS A 129 -6.58 -5.88 -1.23
C HIS A 129 -5.56 -7.00 -1.46
N TYR A 130 -4.27 -6.69 -1.42
CA TYR A 130 -3.19 -7.66 -1.57
C TYR A 130 -2.03 -7.39 -0.60
N ARG A 131 -1.21 -8.39 -0.33
CA ARG A 131 0.05 -8.29 0.42
C ARG A 131 1.18 -9.02 -0.26
N LEU A 132 2.40 -8.62 0.11
CA LEU A 132 3.65 -9.21 -0.32
C LEU A 132 4.43 -9.73 0.92
N PRO A 133 4.04 -10.89 1.52
CA PRO A 133 4.64 -11.39 2.75
C PRO A 133 6.16 -11.55 2.70
N ARG A 134 6.69 -11.92 1.51
CA ARG A 134 8.13 -12.08 1.25
C ARG A 134 8.73 -10.92 0.45
N GLY A 135 8.05 -9.78 0.40
CA GLY A 135 8.45 -8.63 -0.41
C GLY A 135 8.19 -8.81 -1.91
N ARG A 136 8.81 -7.96 -2.72
CA ARG A 136 8.46 -7.77 -4.14
C ARG A 136 8.67 -8.99 -5.03
N ALA A 137 9.70 -9.81 -4.73
CA ALA A 137 9.99 -11.06 -5.44
C ALA A 137 9.16 -12.25 -4.93
N GLY A 138 8.33 -12.05 -3.91
CA GLY A 138 7.51 -13.07 -3.31
C GLY A 138 6.15 -13.26 -3.98
N GLU A 139 5.42 -14.27 -3.53
CA GLU A 139 4.03 -14.48 -3.93
C GLU A 139 3.12 -13.37 -3.39
N THR A 140 2.15 -12.98 -4.22
CA THR A 140 1.08 -12.06 -3.83
C THR A 140 -0.05 -12.83 -3.19
N VAL A 141 -0.52 -12.35 -2.03
CA VAL A 141 -1.65 -12.95 -1.30
C VAL A 141 -2.80 -11.95 -1.25
N ALA A 142 -4.02 -12.38 -1.57
CA ALA A 142 -5.21 -11.55 -1.40
C ALA A 142 -5.49 -11.32 0.10
N MET A 143 -5.67 -10.06 0.50
CA MET A 143 -5.88 -9.70 1.90
C MET A 143 -6.59 -8.35 2.01
N PRO A 144 -7.57 -8.17 2.92
CA PRO A 144 -8.23 -6.88 3.09
C PRO A 144 -7.25 -5.74 3.42
N PRO A 145 -7.58 -4.48 3.07
CA PRO A 145 -6.75 -3.32 3.37
C PRO A 145 -6.55 -3.15 4.88
N ALA A 146 -5.29 -2.92 5.28
CA ALA A 146 -4.92 -2.67 6.67
C ALA A 146 -5.09 -1.19 7.02
N ALA A 147 -4.92 -0.31 6.04
CA ALA A 147 -5.12 1.12 6.17
C ALA A 147 -6.02 1.62 5.02
N SER A 148 -6.39 2.89 5.09
CA SER A 148 -6.90 3.65 3.96
C SER A 148 -6.11 4.95 3.78
N VAL A 149 -6.13 5.52 2.58
CA VAL A 149 -5.56 6.84 2.28
C VAL A 149 -6.03 7.89 3.30
N ALA A 150 -7.33 7.86 3.65
CA ALA A 150 -7.91 8.76 4.65
C ALA A 150 -7.32 8.53 6.06
N SER A 151 -7.16 7.28 6.49
CA SER A 151 -6.58 6.96 7.79
C SER A 151 -5.10 7.37 7.89
N LEU A 152 -4.33 7.16 6.82
CA LEU A 152 -2.92 7.54 6.74
C LEU A 152 -2.73 9.05 6.79
N ALA A 153 -3.54 9.81 6.04
CA ALA A 153 -3.54 11.28 6.09
C ALA A 153 -3.85 11.78 7.50
N SER A 154 -4.95 11.28 8.07
CA SER A 154 -5.43 11.67 9.40
C SER A 154 -4.39 11.36 10.50
N PHE A 155 -3.73 10.20 10.42
CA PHE A 155 -2.66 9.85 11.35
C PHE A 155 -1.42 10.74 11.16
N ALA A 156 -1.01 10.99 9.91
CA ALA A 156 0.15 11.84 9.62
C ALA A 156 -0.01 13.26 10.18
N ASP A 157 -1.22 13.82 10.16
CA ASP A 157 -1.53 15.12 10.76
C ASP A 157 -1.42 15.09 12.29
N ARG A 158 -1.97 14.06 12.95
CA ARG A 158 -1.83 13.90 14.42
C ARG A 158 -0.40 13.57 14.85
N ALA A 159 0.37 12.92 13.99
CA ALA A 159 1.74 12.51 14.23
C ALA A 159 2.78 13.63 13.97
N GLN A 160 2.36 14.89 13.80
CA GLN A 160 3.26 15.99 13.49
C GLN A 160 4.44 16.07 14.49
N GLY A 161 5.65 16.12 13.94
CA GLY A 161 6.90 16.12 14.70
C GLY A 161 7.51 14.74 14.96
N LEU A 162 6.81 13.64 14.65
CA LEU A 162 7.43 12.32 14.57
C LEU A 162 8.28 12.20 13.30
N ARG A 163 9.45 11.57 13.43
CA ARG A 163 10.32 11.25 12.29
C ARG A 163 9.53 10.35 11.32
N GLY A 164 9.39 10.79 10.07
CA GLY A 164 8.63 10.10 9.04
C GLY A 164 7.22 10.62 8.80
N ALA A 165 6.62 11.39 9.72
CA ALA A 165 5.24 11.89 9.57
C ALA A 165 5.09 12.82 8.35
N ALA A 166 6.06 13.71 8.13
CA ALA A 166 6.07 14.60 6.95
C ALA A 166 6.23 13.82 5.63
N ALA A 167 7.00 12.73 5.64
CA ALA A 167 7.17 11.87 4.47
C ALA A 167 5.88 11.11 4.16
N LEU A 168 5.20 10.56 5.18
CA LEU A 168 3.87 9.95 5.04
C LEU A 168 2.86 10.95 4.47
N LYS A 169 2.77 12.14 5.05
CA LYS A 169 1.87 13.22 4.57
C LYS A 169 2.12 13.56 3.10
N ARG A 170 3.38 13.58 2.67
CA ARG A 170 3.75 13.81 1.26
C ARG A 170 3.37 12.64 0.35
N ALA A 171 3.64 11.41 0.78
CA ALA A 171 3.43 10.18 0.02
C ALA A 171 1.95 9.89 -0.24
N VAL A 172 1.09 10.14 0.75
CA VAL A 172 -0.37 9.91 0.66
C VAL A 172 -1.04 10.65 -0.52
N ARG A 173 -0.42 11.72 -1.04
CA ARG A 173 -0.89 12.44 -2.24
C ARG A 173 -0.83 11.61 -3.53
N TYR A 174 -0.05 10.53 -3.54
CA TYR A 174 0.18 9.67 -4.72
C TYR A 174 -0.42 8.27 -4.55
N VAL A 175 -1.15 8.01 -3.47
CA VAL A 175 -1.74 6.71 -3.16
C VAL A 175 -3.24 6.73 -3.45
N CYS A 176 -3.76 5.61 -3.92
CA CYS A 176 -5.18 5.32 -4.06
C CYS A 176 -5.53 4.09 -3.21
N ASP A 177 -6.76 4.05 -2.69
CA ASP A 177 -7.31 2.86 -2.05
C ASP A 177 -7.64 1.79 -3.11
N ASP A 178 -7.85 0.56 -2.66
CA ASP A 178 -8.52 -0.50 -3.42
C ASP A 178 -7.75 -1.11 -4.63
N SER A 179 -6.43 -0.96 -4.70
CA SER A 179 -5.61 -1.76 -5.64
C SER A 179 -5.76 -3.25 -5.35
N LEU A 180 -6.04 -4.08 -6.35
CA LEU A 180 -6.19 -5.54 -6.20
C LEU A 180 -4.91 -6.31 -6.49
N SER A 181 -3.95 -5.70 -7.18
CA SER A 181 -2.70 -6.34 -7.52
C SER A 181 -1.48 -5.41 -7.46
N PRO A 182 -0.26 -5.96 -7.34
CA PRO A 182 0.96 -5.16 -7.40
C PRO A 182 1.13 -4.46 -8.75
N MET A 183 0.66 -5.06 -9.85
CA MET A 183 0.78 -4.44 -11.17
C MET A 183 -0.16 -3.23 -11.34
N GLU A 184 -1.37 -3.28 -10.80
CA GLU A 184 -2.26 -2.11 -10.73
C GLU A 184 -1.61 -0.97 -9.93
N THR A 185 -0.98 -1.32 -8.80
CA THR A 185 -0.20 -0.36 -7.99
C THR A 185 0.93 0.25 -8.79
N ASP A 186 1.75 -0.56 -9.46
CA ASP A 186 2.89 -0.08 -10.24
C ASP A 186 2.44 0.84 -11.39
N ALA A 187 1.34 0.49 -12.07
CA ALA A 187 0.75 1.29 -13.15
C ALA A 187 0.19 2.62 -12.62
N ALA A 188 -0.62 2.57 -11.56
CA ALA A 188 -1.20 3.75 -10.94
C ALA A 188 -0.12 4.69 -10.40
N GLU A 189 0.84 4.15 -9.64
CA GLU A 189 1.96 4.91 -9.08
C GLU A 189 2.80 5.60 -10.16
N THR A 190 3.16 4.89 -11.23
CA THR A 190 3.92 5.46 -12.35
C THR A 190 3.15 6.61 -13.01
N MET A 191 1.83 6.46 -13.20
CA MET A 191 1.00 7.51 -13.81
C MET A 191 0.83 8.74 -12.91
N VAL A 192 0.70 8.57 -11.60
CA VAL A 192 0.38 9.69 -10.69
C VAL A 192 1.60 10.41 -10.12
N LEU A 193 2.76 9.74 -9.98
CA LEU A 193 3.96 10.40 -9.48
C LEU A 193 4.35 11.59 -10.37
N ASP A 194 4.89 12.65 -9.76
CA ASP A 194 5.30 13.84 -10.51
C ASP A 194 6.45 13.54 -11.49
N PRO A 195 6.57 14.28 -12.61
CA PRO A 195 7.67 14.12 -13.57
C PRO A 195 9.07 14.19 -12.95
N ARG A 196 9.26 15.05 -11.94
CA ARG A 196 10.55 15.18 -11.21
C ARG A 196 10.95 13.89 -10.46
N MET A 197 9.95 13.05 -10.14
CA MET A 197 10.11 11.75 -9.50
C MET A 197 10.06 10.60 -10.52
N GLY A 198 9.94 10.89 -11.82
CA GLY A 198 9.87 9.92 -12.90
C GLY A 198 8.46 9.46 -13.27
N GLY A 199 7.39 10.06 -12.74
CA GLY A 199 6.04 9.71 -13.16
C GLY A 199 5.47 10.63 -14.24
N PHE A 200 4.18 10.46 -14.56
CA PHE A 200 3.48 11.26 -15.59
C PHE A 200 2.73 12.47 -14.98
N GLY A 201 2.58 12.52 -13.66
CA GLY A 201 1.85 13.59 -12.95
C GLY A 201 0.39 13.69 -13.37
N LEU A 202 -0.24 12.55 -13.68
CA LEU A 202 -1.67 12.49 -13.97
C LEU A 202 -2.49 12.65 -12.68
N ALA A 203 -3.77 13.01 -12.83
CA ALA A 203 -4.70 12.96 -11.71
C ALA A 203 -4.79 11.54 -11.14
N ARG A 204 -5.15 11.38 -9.86
CA ARG A 204 -5.32 10.05 -9.28
C ARG A 204 -6.54 9.33 -9.88
N PRO A 205 -6.40 8.06 -10.30
CA PRO A 205 -7.56 7.23 -10.63
C PRO A 205 -8.32 6.83 -9.37
N GLN A 206 -9.53 6.31 -9.56
CA GLN A 206 -10.22 5.46 -8.60
C GLN A 206 -9.92 4.01 -8.99
N LEU A 207 -9.26 3.25 -8.12
CA LEU A 207 -8.98 1.85 -8.41
C LEU A 207 -10.19 0.99 -8.09
N ASN A 208 -10.47 0.02 -8.97
CA ASN A 208 -11.50 -0.99 -8.77
C ASN A 208 -12.87 -0.41 -8.36
N ARG A 209 -13.22 0.77 -8.90
CA ARG A 209 -14.43 1.48 -8.53
C ARG A 209 -15.65 0.66 -8.95
N ARG A 210 -16.50 0.31 -7.99
CA ARG A 210 -17.69 -0.48 -8.27
C ARG A 210 -18.75 0.26 -9.10
N PHE A 211 -18.95 -0.17 -10.34
CA PHE A 211 -20.05 0.25 -11.22
C PHE A 211 -21.21 -0.73 -11.09
N GLU A 212 -22.27 -0.32 -10.40
CA GLU A 212 -23.48 -1.15 -10.27
C GLU A 212 -24.26 -1.20 -11.58
N VAL A 213 -24.68 -2.40 -11.99
CA VAL A 213 -25.50 -2.58 -13.18
C VAL A 213 -26.96 -2.28 -12.86
N ALA A 214 -27.46 -1.18 -13.44
CA ALA A 214 -28.86 -0.79 -13.33
C ALA A 214 -29.79 -1.84 -13.94
N ARG A 215 -31.03 -1.92 -13.44
CA ARG A 215 -32.03 -2.92 -13.88
C ARG A 215 -32.23 -2.93 -15.40
N LYS A 216 -32.14 -1.77 -16.06
CA LYS A 216 -32.30 -1.62 -17.52
C LYS A 216 -31.20 -2.34 -18.31
N ASP A 217 -29.99 -2.44 -17.76
CA ASP A 217 -28.80 -2.99 -18.45
C ASP A 217 -28.59 -4.48 -18.15
N ARG A 218 -29.30 -5.05 -17.17
CA ARG A 218 -29.17 -6.47 -16.75
C ARG A 218 -29.47 -7.50 -17.84
N ARG A 219 -30.18 -7.11 -18.92
CA ARG A 219 -30.42 -7.99 -20.07
C ARG A 219 -29.18 -8.13 -20.95
N ALA A 220 -28.37 -7.07 -21.05
CA ALA A 220 -27.18 -7.02 -21.89
C ALA A 220 -25.90 -7.38 -21.12
N LEU A 221 -25.87 -7.12 -19.81
CA LEU A 221 -24.70 -7.29 -18.97
C LEU A 221 -24.83 -8.51 -18.05
N PRO A 222 -23.95 -9.53 -18.18
CA PRO A 222 -24.02 -10.74 -17.37
C PRO A 222 -23.61 -10.56 -15.91
N GLN A 223 -22.84 -9.50 -15.59
CA GLN A 223 -22.40 -9.23 -14.22
C GLN A 223 -23.33 -8.23 -13.52
N SER A 224 -23.42 -8.34 -12.20
CA SER A 224 -24.17 -7.37 -11.37
C SER A 224 -23.40 -6.06 -11.17
N ALA A 225 -22.08 -6.10 -11.30
CA ALA A 225 -21.21 -4.94 -11.26
C ALA A 225 -19.91 -5.19 -12.02
N TYR A 226 -19.27 -4.11 -12.44
CA TYR A 226 -17.93 -4.10 -13.04
C TYR A 226 -17.01 -3.25 -12.16
N LEU A 227 -15.74 -3.65 -12.04
CA LEU A 227 -14.72 -2.97 -11.23
C LEU A 227 -13.57 -2.57 -12.15
N PRO A 228 -13.61 -1.42 -12.83
CA PRO A 228 -12.53 -1.03 -13.71
C PRO A 228 -11.23 -0.83 -12.92
N ASP A 229 -10.09 -1.27 -13.46
CA ASP A 229 -8.86 -1.36 -12.67
C ASP A 229 -8.34 0.03 -12.28
N LEU A 230 -8.16 0.93 -13.25
CA LEU A 230 -7.75 2.32 -13.03
C LEU A 230 -8.74 3.27 -13.74
N TYR A 231 -9.71 3.82 -13.01
CA TYR A 231 -10.75 4.69 -13.59
C TYR A 231 -10.51 6.18 -13.30
N TRP A 232 -10.54 7.04 -14.32
CA TRP A 232 -10.55 8.50 -14.18
C TRP A 232 -11.94 9.07 -14.48
N PRO A 233 -12.73 9.42 -13.45
CA PRO A 233 -14.10 9.92 -13.64
C PRO A 233 -14.17 11.21 -14.46
N GLN A 234 -13.15 12.07 -14.39
CA GLN A 234 -13.17 13.40 -15.01
C GLN A 234 -13.11 13.33 -16.54
N ALA A 235 -12.53 12.26 -17.08
CA ALA A 235 -12.42 12.00 -18.52
C ALA A 235 -13.21 10.76 -18.96
N ASN A 236 -13.92 10.12 -18.02
CA ASN A 236 -14.66 8.87 -18.20
C ASN A 236 -13.87 7.79 -18.95
N ILE A 237 -12.63 7.55 -18.52
CA ILE A 237 -11.69 6.60 -19.12
C ILE A 237 -11.18 5.61 -18.06
N SER A 238 -11.10 4.33 -18.42
CA SER A 238 -10.46 3.29 -17.62
C SER A 238 -9.24 2.71 -18.34
N VAL A 239 -8.19 2.37 -17.58
CA VAL A 239 -7.14 1.46 -18.03
C VAL A 239 -7.39 0.09 -17.40
N GLU A 240 -7.56 -0.94 -18.23
CA GLU A 240 -7.79 -2.32 -17.79
C GLU A 240 -6.51 -3.15 -17.95
N TYR A 241 -6.05 -3.75 -16.87
CA TYR A 241 -4.85 -4.58 -16.86
C TYR A 241 -5.17 -6.02 -17.27
N GLU A 242 -4.64 -6.43 -18.41
CA GLU A 242 -4.77 -7.79 -18.93
C GLU A 242 -3.54 -8.61 -18.52
N SER A 243 -3.68 -9.36 -17.43
CA SER A 243 -2.61 -10.28 -17.01
C SER A 243 -2.35 -11.33 -18.08
N ASP A 244 -1.14 -11.36 -18.65
CA ASP A 244 -0.70 -12.44 -19.53
C ASP A 244 -0.64 -13.73 -18.73
N LYS A 245 -1.67 -14.55 -18.92
CA LYS A 245 -1.63 -15.95 -18.55
C LYS A 245 -1.81 -16.72 -19.84
N HIS A 246 -0.75 -16.75 -20.65
CA HIS A 246 -0.59 -17.55 -21.88
C HIS A 246 -0.83 -19.07 -21.69
N HIS A 247 -1.35 -19.50 -20.53
CA HIS A 247 -1.72 -20.87 -20.19
C HIS A 247 -3.19 -21.05 -19.75
N ARG A 248 -4.05 -20.01 -19.76
CA ARG A 248 -5.46 -20.11 -19.33
C ARG A 248 -6.50 -20.22 -20.47
N GLY A 249 -6.04 -20.27 -21.71
CA GLY A 249 -6.87 -20.58 -22.89
C GLY A 249 -7.91 -19.51 -23.27
N GLU A 250 -8.66 -19.80 -24.33
CA GLU A 250 -9.69 -18.95 -24.95
C GLU A 250 -10.74 -18.44 -23.96
N ARG A 251 -11.06 -19.22 -22.91
CA ARG A 251 -12.07 -18.86 -21.90
C ARG A 251 -11.74 -17.57 -21.15
N LYS A 252 -10.48 -17.37 -20.77
CA LYS A 252 -10.08 -16.14 -20.06
C LYS A 252 -10.12 -14.92 -20.99
N MET A 253 -9.73 -15.09 -22.25
CA MET A 253 -9.84 -14.03 -23.26
C MET A 253 -11.30 -13.62 -23.47
N ALA A 254 -12.23 -14.59 -23.48
CA ALA A 254 -13.66 -14.31 -23.53
C ALA A 254 -14.17 -13.58 -22.27
N GLU A 255 -13.74 -13.98 -21.08
CA GLU A 255 -14.07 -13.29 -19.81
C GLU A 255 -13.57 -11.84 -19.80
N ASP A 256 -12.32 -11.60 -20.21
CA ASP A 256 -11.72 -10.26 -20.27
C ASP A 256 -12.43 -9.39 -21.32
N ALA A 257 -12.82 -9.96 -22.48
CA ALA A 257 -13.62 -9.27 -23.49
C ALA A 257 -15.04 -8.91 -23.00
N VAL A 258 -15.71 -9.84 -22.30
CA VAL A 258 -17.02 -9.57 -21.68
C VAL A 258 -16.92 -8.47 -20.62
N ARG A 259 -15.84 -8.46 -19.84
CA ARG A 259 -15.56 -7.40 -18.86
C ARG A 259 -15.41 -6.05 -19.55
N ARG A 260 -14.56 -5.97 -20.58
CA ARG A 260 -14.33 -4.75 -21.36
C ARG A 260 -15.61 -4.21 -21.98
N ASN A 261 -16.34 -5.05 -22.70
CA ASN A 261 -17.60 -4.69 -23.34
C ASN A 261 -18.63 -4.17 -22.32
N GLY A 262 -18.66 -4.74 -21.12
CA GLY A 262 -19.55 -4.28 -20.05
C GLY A 262 -19.21 -2.88 -19.56
N ILE A 263 -17.94 -2.57 -19.37
CA ILE A 263 -17.48 -1.23 -18.97
C ILE A 263 -17.76 -0.20 -20.08
N GLU A 264 -17.54 -0.59 -21.34
CA GLU A 264 -17.85 0.24 -22.51
C GLU A 264 -19.35 0.47 -22.70
N HIS A 265 -20.19 -0.56 -22.50
CA HIS A 265 -21.65 -0.45 -22.54
C HIS A 265 -22.18 0.53 -21.46
N LEU A 266 -21.51 0.59 -20.31
CA LEU A 266 -21.78 1.58 -19.27
C LEU A 266 -21.26 2.99 -19.63
N GLY A 267 -20.76 3.18 -20.85
CA GLY A 267 -20.35 4.47 -21.42
C GLY A 267 -18.92 4.87 -21.11
N THR A 268 -18.11 4.00 -20.48
CA THR A 268 -16.72 4.30 -20.12
C THR A 268 -15.77 3.93 -21.24
N ARG A 269 -14.89 4.84 -21.66
CA ARG A 269 -13.83 4.52 -22.62
C ARG A 269 -12.83 3.57 -21.96
N VAL A 270 -12.49 2.46 -22.60
CA VAL A 270 -11.51 1.51 -22.06
C VAL A 270 -10.21 1.54 -22.88
N VAL A 271 -9.07 1.54 -22.18
CA VAL A 271 -7.74 1.31 -22.75
C VAL A 271 -7.15 0.05 -22.13
N SER A 272 -6.87 -0.95 -22.93
CA SER A 272 -6.21 -2.18 -22.46
C SER A 272 -4.73 -1.96 -22.21
N LEU A 273 -4.23 -2.51 -21.11
CA LEU A 273 -2.80 -2.60 -20.77
C LEU A 273 -2.43 -4.05 -20.54
N THR A 274 -1.83 -4.69 -21.54
CA THR A 274 -1.35 -6.07 -21.40
C THR A 274 -0.11 -6.15 -20.50
N TRP A 275 0.22 -7.34 -19.99
CA TRP A 275 1.47 -7.56 -19.24
C TRP A 275 2.72 -7.20 -20.05
N GLY A 276 2.76 -7.52 -21.34
CA GLY A 276 3.86 -7.13 -22.23
C GLY A 276 4.01 -5.61 -22.36
N GLN A 277 2.90 -4.89 -22.51
CA GLN A 277 2.90 -3.43 -22.54
C GLN A 277 3.29 -2.83 -21.19
N ALA A 278 2.78 -3.39 -20.08
CA ALA A 278 3.10 -2.92 -18.74
C ALA A 278 4.61 -3.00 -18.46
N ARG A 279 5.29 -4.07 -18.89
CA ARG A 279 6.74 -4.27 -18.66
C ARG A 279 7.67 -3.58 -19.65
N ASN A 280 7.16 -3.12 -20.78
CA ASN A 280 7.92 -2.32 -21.73
C ASN A 280 7.62 -0.84 -21.50
N TYR A 281 8.64 -0.09 -21.04
CA TYR A 281 8.49 1.34 -20.75
C TYR A 281 7.84 2.12 -21.90
N TYR A 282 8.26 1.90 -23.15
CA TYR A 282 7.77 2.69 -24.28
C TYR A 282 6.31 2.35 -24.63
N GLU A 283 5.90 1.10 -24.45
CA GLU A 283 4.50 0.70 -24.63
C GLU A 283 3.62 1.22 -23.48
N PHE A 284 4.10 1.14 -22.24
CA PHE A 284 3.44 1.74 -21.10
C PHE A 284 3.28 3.26 -21.27
N GLU A 285 4.32 3.95 -21.75
CA GLU A 285 4.30 5.38 -22.02
C GLU A 285 3.21 5.74 -23.03
N ARG A 286 3.05 4.97 -24.12
CA ARG A 286 1.95 5.18 -25.08
C ARG A 286 0.58 5.11 -24.40
N VAL A 287 0.35 4.12 -23.54
CA VAL A 287 -0.91 4.01 -22.78
C VAL A 287 -1.10 5.20 -21.84
N ALA A 288 -0.05 5.58 -21.10
CA ALA A 288 -0.12 6.73 -20.19
C ALA A 288 -0.37 8.05 -20.94
N LEU A 289 0.17 8.22 -22.16
CA LEU A 289 -0.08 9.39 -23.01
C LEU A 289 -1.53 9.44 -23.54
N LEU A 290 -2.16 8.30 -23.83
CA LEU A 290 -3.59 8.25 -24.17
C LEU A 290 -4.48 8.72 -23.02
N VAL A 291 -4.14 8.33 -21.79
CA VAL A 291 -4.83 8.80 -20.58
C VAL A 291 -4.56 10.29 -20.36
N ALA A 292 -3.32 10.73 -20.55
CA ALA A 292 -2.94 12.14 -20.40
C ALA A 292 -3.73 13.05 -21.36
N ASP A 293 -3.85 12.65 -22.62
CA ASP A 293 -4.65 13.34 -23.63
C ASP A 293 -6.13 13.43 -23.21
N ALA A 294 -6.73 12.32 -22.79
CA ALA A 294 -8.10 12.29 -22.30
C ALA A 294 -8.32 13.21 -21.08
N LEU A 295 -7.32 13.34 -20.21
CA LEU A 295 -7.33 14.24 -19.05
C LEU A 295 -7.01 15.70 -19.41
N GLY A 296 -6.70 16.02 -20.67
CA GLY A 296 -6.23 17.34 -21.08
C GLY A 296 -4.89 17.74 -20.45
N LYS A 297 -4.09 16.77 -20.01
CA LYS A 297 -2.79 17.00 -19.36
C LYS A 297 -1.81 17.50 -20.40
N LYS A 298 -1.33 18.73 -20.19
CA LYS A 298 -0.20 19.30 -20.95
C LYS A 298 1.11 19.03 -20.22
N PHE A 299 2.11 18.60 -20.98
CA PHE A 299 3.48 18.45 -20.49
C PHE A 299 4.27 19.72 -20.77
N GLY A 300 5.01 20.21 -19.76
CA GLY A 300 5.82 21.41 -19.89
C GLY A 300 7.12 21.16 -20.67
N SER A 301 7.89 22.23 -20.91
CA SER A 301 9.18 22.17 -21.59
C SER A 301 10.22 21.25 -20.92
N GLU A 302 10.07 21.00 -19.61
CA GLU A 302 10.92 20.05 -18.88
C GLU A 302 10.53 18.57 -19.08
N TRP A 303 9.54 18.25 -19.89
CA TRP A 303 9.10 16.86 -20.09
C TRP A 303 10.23 15.93 -20.50
N ASP A 304 11.00 16.31 -21.52
CA ASP A 304 12.09 15.48 -22.05
C ASP A 304 13.25 15.35 -21.06
N ARG A 305 13.47 16.38 -20.22
CA ARG A 305 14.49 16.38 -19.16
C ARG A 305 14.34 15.20 -18.19
N TRP A 306 13.12 14.70 -18.00
CA TRP A 306 12.82 13.63 -17.05
C TRP A 306 12.73 12.24 -17.68
N ALA A 307 13.05 12.06 -18.96
CA ALA A 307 12.93 10.79 -19.68
C ALA A 307 13.69 9.64 -18.98
N GLU A 308 14.96 9.85 -18.63
CA GLU A 308 15.74 8.83 -17.92
C GLU A 308 15.16 8.48 -16.54
N ARG A 309 14.59 9.47 -15.84
CA ARG A 309 13.92 9.24 -14.56
C ARG A 309 12.64 8.43 -14.73
N ARG A 310 11.88 8.66 -15.80
CA ARG A 310 10.69 7.85 -16.10
C ARG A 310 11.04 6.40 -16.37
N ILE A 311 12.07 6.16 -17.18
CA ILE A 311 12.58 4.81 -17.43
C ILE A 311 13.08 4.16 -16.12
N ALA A 312 13.80 4.91 -15.28
CA ALA A 312 14.31 4.42 -14.01
C ALA A 312 13.19 4.10 -13.00
N LEU A 313 12.16 4.95 -12.90
CA LEU A 313 11.00 4.69 -12.05
C LEU A 313 10.22 3.47 -12.53
N HIS A 314 9.91 3.40 -13.82
CA HIS A 314 9.21 2.26 -14.41
C HIS A 314 9.98 0.96 -14.18
N ARG A 315 11.30 0.97 -14.40
CA ARG A 315 12.16 -0.18 -14.10
C ARG A 315 12.13 -0.54 -12.62
N LEU A 316 12.17 0.45 -11.72
CA LEU A 316 12.13 0.24 -10.28
C LEU A 316 10.84 -0.46 -9.87
N LEU A 317 9.67 0.00 -10.34
CA LEU A 317 8.35 -0.47 -9.92
C LEU A 317 7.91 -1.76 -10.62
N VAL A 318 8.09 -1.85 -11.94
CA VAL A 318 7.52 -2.94 -12.74
C VAL A 318 8.43 -4.18 -12.81
N ARG A 319 9.75 -4.02 -12.61
CA ARG A 319 10.67 -5.16 -12.51
C ARG A 319 10.75 -5.60 -11.04
N ARG A 320 9.88 -6.55 -10.70
CA ARG A 320 9.90 -7.33 -9.46
C ARG A 320 10.72 -8.60 -9.63
#